data_AF-L0JWR5-F1
#
_entry.id   AF-L0JWR5-F1
#
_cell.length_a   1.000
_cell.length_b   1.000
_cell.length_c   1.000
_cell.angle_alpha   90.00
_cell.angle_beta   90.00
_cell.angle_gamma   90.00
#
_symmetry.space_group_name_H-M   'P 1'
#
loop_
_entity.id
_entity.type
_entity.pdbx_description
1 polymer ?
#
loop_
_entity_poly.entity_id
_entity_poly.type
_entity_poly.pdbx_seq_one_letter_code
_entity_poly.pdbx_strand_id
1 'polypeptide(L)'
;MTDTELPRLAELDPLATRLLEHAAAELEPARTTLELTGYADGDYELRAYETVSIRSAPDGDGDVWERIEIRYNRQLEWIQRCHYRENDRGRFDETVTDLEAYPDPTTVANE
;
A
#
# COMPACT_ATOMS: atom_id res chain seq x y z
N MET A 1 0.06 -16.51 27.22
CA MET A 1 -0.63 -15.42 26.51
C MET A 1 0.46 -14.54 25.97
N THR A 2 0.90 -14.80 24.75
CA THR A 2 1.87 -13.95 24.06
C THR A 2 1.16 -12.66 23.71
N ASP A 3 1.57 -11.60 24.39
CA ASP A 3 1.30 -10.23 23.98
C ASP A 3 1.85 -10.11 22.56
N THR A 4 0.97 -10.18 21.56
CA THR A 4 1.33 -9.87 20.18
C THR A 4 1.50 -8.36 20.16
N GLU A 5 2.64 -7.87 20.66
CA GLU A 5 3.05 -6.48 20.52
C GLU A 5 3.08 -6.22 19.01
N LEU A 6 2.08 -5.50 18.52
CA LEU A 6 2.07 -4.99 17.16
C LEU A 6 3.37 -4.20 16.98
N PRO A 7 4.17 -4.49 15.93
CA PRO A 7 5.48 -3.88 15.75
C PRO A 7 5.33 -2.36 15.77
N ARG A 8 6.17 -1.68 16.57
CA ARG A 8 6.08 -0.22 16.69
C ARG A 8 6.57 0.40 15.39
N LEU A 9 6.01 1.55 15.01
CA LEU A 9 6.38 2.28 13.79
C LEU A 9 7.90 2.54 13.65
N ALA A 10 8.62 2.60 14.78
CA ALA A 10 10.06 2.80 14.86
C ALA A 10 10.90 1.53 14.58
N GLU A 11 10.27 0.36 14.55
CA GLU A 11 10.86 -0.94 14.22
C GLU A 11 10.54 -1.35 12.77
N LEU A 12 9.83 -0.50 12.04
CA LEU A 12 9.55 -0.71 10.63
C LEU A 12 10.87 -0.75 9.86
N ASP A 13 11.09 -1.83 9.12
CA ASP A 13 12.25 -2.01 8.26
C ASP A 13 12.45 -0.81 7.32
N PRO A 14 13.68 -0.57 6.80
CA PRO A 14 13.97 0.53 5.86
C PRO A 14 12.99 0.62 4.68
N LEU A 15 12.41 -0.52 4.28
CA LEU A 15 11.44 -0.65 3.21
C LEU A 15 10.07 -0.07 3.55
N ALA A 16 9.61 -0.21 4.79
CA ALA A 16 8.40 0.43 5.26
C ALA A 16 8.57 1.95 5.36
N THR A 17 9.77 2.44 5.67
CA THR A 17 10.09 3.88 5.56
C THR A 17 9.98 4.37 4.12
N ARG A 18 10.50 3.62 3.14
CA ARG A 18 10.38 3.95 1.72
C ARG A 18 8.93 4.01 1.26
N LEU A 19 8.09 3.05 1.65
CA LEU A 19 6.66 3.11 1.35
C LEU A 19 6.02 4.38 1.90
N LEU A 20 6.36 4.79 3.13
CA LEU A 20 5.85 6.03 3.71
C LEU A 20 6.32 7.28 2.96
N GLU A 21 7.56 7.30 2.47
CA GLU A 21 8.07 8.38 1.62
C GLU A 21 7.29 8.47 0.30
N HIS A 22 7.06 7.34 -0.37
CA HIS A 22 6.24 7.29 -1.59
C HIS A 22 4.79 7.69 -1.32
N ALA A 23 4.20 7.22 -0.22
CA ALA A 23 2.85 7.59 0.18
C ALA A 23 2.74 9.09 0.46
N ALA A 24 3.73 9.70 1.11
CA ALA A 24 3.75 11.13 1.37
C ALA A 24 3.94 11.98 0.09
N ALA A 25 4.61 11.44 -0.92
CA ALA A 25 4.84 12.11 -2.20
C ALA A 25 3.65 11.98 -3.16
N GLU A 26 2.98 10.82 -3.19
CA GLU A 26 1.97 10.47 -4.19
C GLU A 26 0.53 10.61 -3.69
N LEU A 27 0.29 10.51 -2.38
CA LEU A 27 -1.06 10.52 -1.80
C LEU A 27 -1.36 11.83 -1.06
N GLU A 28 -2.62 12.26 -1.09
CA GLU A 28 -3.09 13.42 -0.32
C GLU A 28 -3.17 13.09 1.18
N PRO A 29 -2.34 13.70 2.06
CA PRO A 29 -2.25 13.30 3.47
C PRO A 29 -3.57 13.33 4.24
N ALA A 30 -4.48 14.25 3.89
CA ALA A 30 -5.79 14.36 4.53
C ALA A 30 -6.74 13.19 4.20
N ARG A 31 -6.46 12.43 3.14
CA ARG A 31 -7.27 11.31 2.64
C ARG A 31 -6.53 9.98 2.66
N THR A 32 -5.27 9.98 3.08
CA THR A 32 -4.43 8.79 3.21
C THR A 32 -4.82 7.98 4.45
N THR A 33 -5.04 6.70 4.23
CA THR A 33 -5.13 5.67 5.27
C THR A 33 -3.89 4.79 5.20
N LEU A 34 -3.30 4.54 6.36
CA LEU A 34 -2.20 3.60 6.53
C LEU A 34 -2.72 2.34 7.22
N GLU A 35 -2.50 1.19 6.59
CA GLU A 35 -2.90 -0.12 7.10
C GLU A 35 -1.66 -1.00 7.30
N LEU A 36 -1.50 -1.48 8.53
CA LEU A 36 -0.44 -2.42 8.90
C LEU A 36 -1.10 -3.74 9.32
N THR A 37 -0.83 -4.79 8.56
CA THR A 37 -1.35 -6.14 8.82
C THR A 37 -0.20 -7.04 9.25
N GLY A 38 -0.24 -7.55 10.48
CA GLY A 38 0.72 -8.53 10.97
C GLY A 38 0.24 -9.97 10.75
N TYR A 39 1.13 -10.86 10.35
CA TYR A 39 0.87 -12.28 10.15
C TYR A 39 1.39 -13.13 11.32
N ALA A 40 0.85 -14.35 11.46
CA ALA A 40 1.12 -15.22 12.60
C ALA A 40 2.57 -15.74 12.66
N ASP A 41 3.28 -15.72 11.54
CA ASP A 41 4.70 -16.06 11.41
C ASP A 41 5.65 -14.91 11.76
N GLY A 42 5.11 -13.75 12.15
CA GLY A 42 5.87 -12.56 12.53
C GLY A 42 6.21 -11.66 11.34
N ASP A 43 5.77 -12.00 10.13
CA ASP A 43 5.85 -11.09 8.99
C ASP A 43 4.75 -10.03 9.04
N TYR A 44 4.89 -8.97 8.25
CA TYR A 44 3.89 -7.91 8.17
C TYR A 44 3.78 -7.33 6.76
N GLU A 45 2.60 -6.81 6.45
CA GLU A 45 2.33 -6.07 5.23
C GLU A 45 1.90 -4.64 5.59
N LEU A 46 2.52 -3.67 4.93
CA LEU A 46 2.18 -2.26 5.05
C LEU A 46 1.57 -1.79 3.72
N ARG A 47 0.42 -1.12 3.82
CA ARG A 47 -0.28 -0.53 2.69
C ARG A 47 -0.61 0.92 3.00
N ALA A 48 -0.44 1.78 2.01
CA ALA A 48 -0.94 3.16 2.06
C ALA A 48 -1.95 3.35 0.95
N TYR A 49 -3.11 3.91 1.24
CA TYR A 49 -4.09 4.20 0.21
C TYR A 49 -4.85 5.49 0.46
N GLU A 50 -5.15 6.18 -0.63
CA GLU A 50 -6.03 7.33 -0.68
C GLU A 50 -7.35 6.91 -1.31
N THR A 51 -8.46 7.17 -0.62
CA THR A 51 -9.79 7.06 -1.22
C THR A 51 -10.14 8.41 -1.86
N VAL A 52 -10.06 8.48 -3.19
CA VAL A 52 -10.26 9.71 -3.96
C VAL A 52 -11.75 10.02 -4.09
N SER A 53 -12.58 9.00 -4.31
CA SER A 53 -14.02 9.18 -4.48
C SER A 53 -14.81 7.99 -3.93
N ILE A 54 -15.91 8.31 -3.25
CA ILE A 54 -16.89 7.36 -2.75
C ILE A 54 -18.24 7.75 -3.34
N ARG A 55 -18.90 6.84 -4.03
CA ARG A 55 -20.26 7.04 -4.51
C ARG A 55 -21.21 6.48 -3.47
N SER A 56 -21.86 7.34 -2.71
CA SER A 56 -22.88 6.91 -1.75
C SER A 56 -24.06 6.30 -2.52
N ALA A 57 -24.31 5.00 -2.32
CA ALA A 57 -25.59 4.41 -2.69
C ALA A 57 -26.69 4.98 -1.77
N PRO A 58 -27.96 5.03 -2.22
CA PRO A 58 -29.07 5.48 -1.38
C PRO A 58 -29.25 4.61 -0.11
N ASP A 59 -28.72 3.39 -0.09
CA ASP A 59 -28.81 2.45 1.03
C ASP A 59 -27.63 2.53 2.04
N GLY A 60 -26.71 3.49 1.87
CA GLY A 60 -25.73 3.86 2.89
C GLY A 60 -24.37 3.18 2.82
N ASP A 61 -24.22 2.08 2.07
CA ASP A 61 -22.90 1.57 1.68
C ASP A 61 -22.39 2.39 0.48
N GLY A 62 -21.33 3.16 0.69
CA GLY A 62 -20.68 3.91 -0.36
C GLY A 62 -19.72 3.03 -1.13
N ASP A 63 -19.90 2.89 -2.44
CA ASP A 63 -18.96 2.16 -3.29
C ASP A 63 -17.72 3.03 -3.52
N VAL A 64 -16.53 2.45 -3.26
CA VAL A 64 -15.26 3.10 -3.55
C VAL A 64 -15.09 3.21 -5.05
N TRP A 65 -15.30 4.42 -5.56
CA TRP A 65 -15.30 4.71 -6.99
C TRP A 65 -13.88 4.92 -7.52
N GLU A 66 -13.01 5.49 -6.69
CA GLU A 66 -11.63 5.76 -7.05
C GLU A 66 -10.72 5.64 -5.82
N ARG A 67 -9.66 4.85 -5.94
CA ARG A 67 -8.67 4.63 -4.90
C ARG A 67 -7.28 4.57 -5.51
N ILE A 68 -6.33 5.25 -4.88
CA ILE A 68 -4.91 5.13 -5.20
C ILE A 68 -4.27 4.39 -4.04
N GLU A 69 -3.51 3.34 -4.32
CA GLU A 69 -2.85 2.52 -3.33
C GLU A 69 -1.37 2.40 -3.66
N ILE A 70 -0.52 2.59 -2.66
CA ILE A 70 0.90 2.27 -2.70
C ILE A 70 1.06 0.91 -2.04
N ARG A 71 1.41 -0.08 -2.84
CA ARG A 71 1.69 -1.44 -2.41
C ARG A 71 3.18 -1.66 -2.36
N TYR A 72 3.58 -2.43 -1.38
CA TYR A 72 4.93 -2.95 -1.28
C TYR A 72 4.87 -4.46 -1.17
N ASN A 73 5.70 -5.15 -1.94
CA ASN A 73 5.92 -6.57 -1.79
C ASN A 73 7.31 -6.80 -1.21
N ARG A 74 7.36 -7.30 0.03
CA ARG A 74 8.60 -7.60 0.73
C ARG A 74 9.44 -8.67 0.06
N GLN A 75 8.79 -9.72 -0.43
CA GLN A 75 9.46 -10.88 -1.00
C GLN A 75 10.06 -10.59 -2.38
N LEU A 76 9.47 -9.65 -3.11
CA LEU A 76 9.87 -9.30 -4.47
C LEU A 76 10.51 -7.90 -4.57
N GLU A 77 10.69 -7.23 -3.43
CA GLU A 77 11.34 -5.93 -3.28
C GLU A 77 10.90 -4.88 -4.32
N TRP A 78 9.59 -4.74 -4.51
CA TRP A 78 9.02 -3.67 -5.32
C TRP A 78 8.02 -2.84 -4.55
N ILE A 79 7.91 -1.58 -4.96
CA ILE A 79 6.86 -0.64 -4.57
C ILE A 79 6.11 -0.25 -5.84
N GLN A 80 4.80 -0.43 -5.84
CA GLN A 80 3.93 -0.10 -6.96
C GLN A 80 2.83 0.85 -6.51
N ARG A 81 2.46 1.77 -7.40
CA ARG A 81 1.23 2.53 -7.32
C ARG A 81 0.15 1.84 -8.13
N CYS A 82 -0.92 1.46 -7.46
CA CYS A 82 -2.13 0.94 -8.08
C CYS A 82 -3.21 2.02 -8.03
N HIS A 83 -3.75 2.38 -9.19
CA HIS A 83 -4.90 3.26 -9.30
C HIS A 83 -6.12 2.45 -9.72
N TYR A 84 -7.06 2.35 -8.80
CA TYR A 84 -8.36 1.71 -8.97
C TYR A 84 -9.39 2.75 -9.33
N ARG A 85 -10.13 2.51 -10.41
CA ARG A 85 -11.28 3.32 -10.77
C ARG A 85 -12.42 2.43 -11.25
N GLU A 86 -13.56 2.55 -10.60
CA GLU A 86 -14.81 2.02 -11.14
C GLU A 86 -15.39 3.02 -12.14
N ASN A 87 -15.97 2.53 -13.23
CA ASN A 87 -16.71 3.36 -14.19
C ASN A 87 -18.22 3.11 -14.11
N ASP A 88 -19.02 4.00 -14.71
CA ASP A 88 -20.50 3.96 -14.70
C ASP A 88 -21.13 2.68 -15.29
N ARG A 89 -20.32 1.75 -15.78
CA ARG A 89 -20.77 0.43 -16.25
C ARG A 89 -20.44 -0.70 -15.27
N GLY A 90 -19.96 -0.39 -14.06
CA GLY A 90 -19.53 -1.37 -13.06
C GLY A 90 -18.26 -2.12 -13.45
N ARG A 91 -17.44 -1.54 -14.34
CA ARG A 91 -16.15 -2.11 -14.72
C ARG A 91 -15.05 -1.42 -13.94
N PHE A 92 -14.17 -2.23 -13.35
CA PHE A 92 -12.97 -1.78 -12.68
C PHE A 92 -11.84 -1.63 -13.70
N ASP A 93 -11.32 -0.41 -13.80
CA ASP A 93 -10.07 -0.10 -14.48
C ASP A 93 -8.97 -0.04 -13.40
N GLU A 94 -7.96 -0.90 -13.53
CA GLU A 94 -6.76 -0.91 -12.69
C GLU A 94 -5.57 -0.44 -13.52
N THR A 95 -4.87 0.58 -13.05
CA THR A 95 -3.58 1.00 -13.61
C THR A 95 -2.49 0.77 -12.57
N VAL A 96 -1.52 -0.08 -12.90
CA VAL A 96 -0.36 -0.37 -12.04
C VAL A 96 0.86 0.36 -12.59
N THR A 97 1.60 1.04 -11.73
CA THR A 97 2.84 1.75 -12.05
C THR A 97 3.91 1.34 -11.06
N ASP A 98 5.02 0.78 -11.53
CA ASP A 98 6.19 0.52 -10.69
C ASP A 98 6.82 1.84 -10.24
N LEU A 99 6.88 2.07 -8.93
CA LEU A 99 7.56 3.21 -8.32
C LEU A 99 9.02 2.86 -8.01
N GLU A 100 9.23 1.66 -7.47
CA GLU A 100 10.54 1.07 -7.27
C GLU A 100 10.48 -0.42 -7.58
N ALA A 101 11.48 -0.93 -8.29
CA ALA A 101 11.70 -2.34 -8.47
C ALA A 101 13.18 -2.60 -8.24
N TYR A 102 13.52 -3.25 -7.15
CA TYR A 102 14.90 -3.59 -6.84
C TYR A 102 15.26 -4.93 -7.48
N PRO A 103 16.26 -5.01 -8.38
CA PRO A 103 17.14 -6.16 -8.38
C PRO A 103 18.03 -6.07 -7.15
N ASP A 104 18.01 -7.13 -6.36
CA ASP A 104 18.73 -7.38 -5.11
C ASP A 104 20.04 -6.59 -4.91
N PRO A 105 20.25 -5.86 -3.79
CA PRO A 105 21.52 -5.22 -3.46
C PRO A 105 22.68 -6.21 -3.22
N THR A 106 22.42 -7.53 -3.18
CA THR A 106 23.46 -8.57 -3.21
C THR A 106 23.90 -8.98 -4.61
N THR A 107 23.25 -8.49 -5.68
CA THR A 107 23.71 -8.71 -7.07
C THR A 107 25.04 -7.97 -7.37
N VAL A 108 25.42 -6.96 -6.58
CA VAL A 108 26.72 -6.25 -6.68
C VAL A 108 27.79 -6.81 -5.74
N ALA A 109 27.48 -7.84 -4.94
CA ALA A 109 28.41 -8.41 -3.98
C ALA A 109 29.18 -9.64 -4.50
N ASN A 110 29.03 -10.02 -5.77
CA ASN A 110 29.82 -11.08 -6.41
C ASN A 110 30.07 -10.78 -7.91
N GLU A 111 31.02 -9.89 -8.20
CA GLU A 111 31.90 -9.97 -9.39
C GLU A 111 33.36 -9.70 -9.00
#